data_AF-A0A645C3C4-F1
#
_entry.id   AF-A0A645C3C4-F1
#
_cell.length_a   1.000
_cell.length_b   1.000
_cell.length_c   1.000
_cell.angle_alpha   90.00
_cell.angle_beta   90.00
_cell.angle_gamma   90.00
#
_symmetry.space_group_name_H-M   'P 1'
#
loop_
_entity.id
_entity.type
_entity.pdbx_description
1 polymer ?
#
loop_
_entity_poly.entity_id
_entity_poly.type
_entity_poly.pdbx_seq_one_letter_code
_entity_poly.pdbx_strand_id
1 'polypeptide(L)'
;MIRKDWLENLGLELPETVDDLYAISQAFTENDPDGNGEADTYGLIVPQWPASINTNSPYDTLATWFGAGNAWIEKDGALEPSFMQPEYLESMQFMRSMVENGYVNKDFATLTADKWDEPFLNGKGGIIVDTYSRADSISNKMRQANPDSEDIVVFTGNLENAEGELNALPTDGYSGFLAIPKTSVKTEDELKEVLSFLDQLNDEEAQILLTNGLEGVNFNVVDGMSQAIKEDAEAEKYANYVKSYSQIGMNVTEEILYYRAKPETDEMTQKFERRLSLMAADLESAVYNPASSYITDTYVTKGAQLDQIISDARVKYVAGQIDDQGWADSIELWKNQGGQDLIDETNELHKN
;
A
#
# COMPACT_ATOMS: atom_id res chain seq x y z
N MET A 1 -6.24 -8.44 0.94
CA MET A 1 -6.66 -9.28 2.08
C MET A 1 -8.18 -9.42 2.09
N ILE A 2 -8.67 -10.54 2.60
CA ILE A 2 -10.05 -11.02 2.40
C ILE A 2 -10.55 -11.66 3.71
N ARG A 3 -11.85 -11.53 3.98
CA ARG A 3 -12.57 -12.28 5.03
C ARG A 3 -12.62 -13.76 4.68
N LYS A 4 -11.84 -14.56 5.39
CA LYS A 4 -11.72 -16.00 5.15
C LYS A 4 -13.02 -16.75 5.50
N ASP A 5 -13.65 -16.38 6.60
CA ASP A 5 -14.92 -16.93 7.04
C ASP A 5 -16.06 -16.68 6.03
N TRP A 6 -16.03 -15.54 5.35
CA TRP A 6 -16.98 -15.24 4.27
C TRP A 6 -16.77 -16.11 3.03
N LEU A 7 -15.51 -16.38 2.67
CA LEU A 7 -15.20 -17.33 1.61
C LEU A 7 -15.71 -18.73 1.98
N GLU A 8 -15.45 -19.18 3.20
CA GLU A 8 -15.87 -20.51 3.68
C GLU A 8 -17.40 -20.66 3.74
N ASN A 9 -18.11 -19.66 4.25
CA ASN A 9 -19.58 -19.65 4.31
C ASN A 9 -20.23 -19.78 2.93
N LEU A 10 -19.62 -19.16 1.92
CA LEU A 10 -20.12 -19.19 0.54
C LEU A 10 -19.49 -20.31 -0.31
N GLY A 11 -18.53 -21.07 0.23
CA GLY A 11 -17.80 -22.11 -0.49
C GLY A 11 -16.96 -21.56 -1.65
N LEU A 12 -16.42 -20.35 -1.49
CA LEU A 12 -15.59 -19.66 -2.47
C LEU A 12 -14.10 -19.93 -2.22
N GLU A 13 -13.33 -19.96 -3.31
CA GLU A 13 -11.88 -20.01 -3.24
C GLU A 13 -11.28 -18.59 -3.21
N LEU A 14 -9.97 -18.53 -3.01
CA LEU A 14 -9.22 -17.28 -3.07
C LEU A 14 -9.14 -16.76 -4.51
N PRO A 15 -9.27 -15.44 -4.76
CA PRO A 15 -9.14 -14.90 -6.11
C PRO A 15 -7.72 -15.03 -6.65
N GLU A 16 -7.61 -15.42 -7.91
CA GLU A 16 -6.35 -15.45 -8.67
C GLU A 16 -6.33 -14.32 -9.72
N THR A 17 -7.51 -13.91 -10.21
CA THR A 17 -7.69 -12.90 -11.26
C THR A 17 -8.51 -11.69 -10.79
N VAL A 18 -8.41 -10.58 -11.54
CA VAL A 18 -9.29 -9.41 -11.34
C VAL A 18 -10.78 -9.74 -11.54
N ASP A 19 -11.10 -10.73 -12.37
CA ASP A 19 -12.47 -11.22 -12.57
C ASP A 19 -12.99 -12.00 -11.35
N ASP A 20 -12.13 -12.80 -10.71
CA ASP A 20 -12.47 -13.46 -9.44
C ASP A 20 -12.75 -12.43 -8.35
N LEU A 21 -11.95 -11.35 -8.29
CA LEU A 21 -12.19 -10.25 -7.37
C LEU A 21 -13.58 -9.64 -7.58
N TYR A 22 -14.00 -9.43 -8.84
CA TYR A 22 -15.34 -8.95 -9.15
C TYR A 22 -16.41 -9.93 -8.66
N ALA A 23 -16.29 -11.21 -9.02
CA ALA A 23 -17.25 -12.25 -8.68
C ALA A 23 -17.37 -12.47 -7.16
N ILE A 24 -16.25 -12.47 -6.44
CA ILE A 24 -16.25 -12.58 -4.97
C ILE A 24 -16.83 -11.33 -4.34
N SER A 25 -16.52 -10.13 -4.86
CA SER A 25 -17.11 -8.89 -4.34
C SER A 25 -18.62 -8.84 -4.53
N GLN A 26 -19.11 -9.33 -5.67
CA GLN A 26 -20.53 -9.55 -5.93
C GLN A 26 -21.12 -10.52 -4.90
N ALA A 27 -20.53 -11.70 -4.75
CA ALA A 27 -21.03 -12.73 -3.85
C ALA A 27 -21.08 -12.25 -2.38
N PHE A 28 -20.05 -11.51 -1.94
CA PHE A 28 -20.01 -10.89 -0.63
C PHE A 28 -21.06 -9.79 -0.43
N THR A 29 -21.59 -9.22 -1.50
CA THR A 29 -22.63 -8.19 -1.42
C THR A 29 -24.03 -8.81 -1.49
N GLU A 30 -24.21 -9.86 -2.29
CA GLU A 30 -25.53 -10.38 -2.67
C GLU A 30 -25.95 -11.65 -1.92
N ASN A 31 -25.00 -12.42 -1.38
CA ASN A 31 -25.26 -13.77 -0.87
C ASN A 31 -25.14 -13.92 0.66
N ASP A 32 -25.26 -12.84 1.42
CA ASP A 32 -25.30 -12.87 2.90
C ASP A 32 -24.08 -13.62 3.50
N PRO A 33 -22.83 -13.18 3.22
CA PRO A 33 -21.63 -13.91 3.63
C PRO A 33 -21.43 -13.97 5.15
N ASP A 34 -22.06 -13.06 5.92
CA ASP A 34 -22.05 -13.06 7.37
C ASP A 34 -23.25 -13.79 8.00
N GLY A 35 -24.21 -14.26 7.19
CA GLY A 35 -25.31 -15.13 7.60
C GLY A 35 -26.36 -14.45 8.49
N ASN A 36 -26.46 -13.12 8.43
CA ASN A 36 -27.36 -12.35 9.27
C ASN A 36 -28.77 -12.17 8.65
N GLY A 37 -28.93 -12.51 7.37
CA GLY A 37 -30.18 -12.42 6.61
C GLY A 37 -30.55 -11.01 6.12
N GLU A 38 -29.65 -10.04 6.26
CA GLU A 38 -29.77 -8.63 5.86
C GLU A 38 -28.79 -8.31 4.72
N ALA A 39 -29.23 -7.50 3.77
CA ALA A 39 -28.38 -7.02 2.68
C ALA A 39 -27.58 -5.78 3.12
N ASP A 40 -26.61 -5.98 4.00
CA ASP A 40 -25.85 -4.88 4.63
C ASP A 40 -24.31 -5.04 4.57
N THR A 41 -23.86 -6.02 3.80
CA THR A 41 -22.46 -6.31 3.49
C THR A 41 -22.09 -5.85 2.08
N TYR A 42 -20.80 -5.64 1.84
CA TYR A 42 -20.26 -5.33 0.52
C TYR A 42 -18.87 -5.95 0.32
N GLY A 43 -18.51 -6.17 -0.93
CA GLY A 43 -17.26 -6.81 -1.32
C GLY A 43 -16.02 -6.00 -0.94
N LEU A 44 -15.79 -4.91 -1.65
CA LEU A 44 -14.54 -4.14 -1.60
C LEU A 44 -14.69 -2.86 -0.76
N ILE A 45 -13.78 -2.65 0.19
CA ILE A 45 -13.71 -1.41 0.96
C ILE A 45 -12.68 -0.48 0.32
N VAL A 46 -13.13 0.68 -0.14
CA VAL A 46 -12.27 1.71 -0.72
C VAL A 46 -12.46 3.03 0.04
N PRO A 47 -11.37 3.63 0.55
CA PRO A 47 -11.43 4.95 1.17
C PRO A 47 -11.38 6.03 0.08
N GLN A 48 -11.67 7.27 0.47
CA GLN A 48 -11.49 8.43 -0.41
C GLN A 48 -10.04 8.49 -0.92
N TRP A 49 -9.12 7.99 -0.07
CA TRP A 49 -7.67 8.05 -0.16
C TRP A 49 -7.18 9.50 -0.33
N PRO A 50 -6.08 9.93 0.32
CA PRO A 50 -5.57 11.28 0.09
C PRO A 50 -5.49 11.57 -1.41
N ALA A 51 -6.03 12.73 -1.82
CA ALA A 51 -6.44 13.08 -3.17
C ALA A 51 -5.28 13.31 -4.17
N SER A 52 -4.27 12.45 -4.15
CA SER A 52 -3.15 12.44 -5.09
C SER A 52 -3.12 11.09 -5.83
N ILE A 53 -2.50 11.14 -7.00
CA ILE A 53 -2.18 9.97 -7.83
C ILE A 53 -0.82 9.42 -7.37
N ASN A 54 -0.54 8.14 -7.61
CA ASN A 54 0.73 7.54 -7.22
C ASN A 54 1.01 7.64 -5.71
N THR A 55 0.07 7.16 -4.90
CA THR A 55 0.19 7.18 -3.42
C THR A 55 0.09 5.77 -2.84
N ASN A 56 0.38 4.75 -3.65
CA ASN A 56 0.21 3.34 -3.32
C ASN A 56 -1.23 3.03 -2.86
N SER A 57 -2.21 3.68 -3.50
CA SER A 57 -3.62 3.53 -3.19
C SER A 57 -4.19 2.23 -3.76
N PRO A 58 -5.36 1.75 -3.28
CA PRO A 58 -6.07 0.64 -3.91
C PRO A 58 -6.33 0.87 -5.41
N TYR A 59 -6.57 2.12 -5.81
CA TYR A 59 -6.76 2.48 -7.22
C TYR A 59 -5.49 2.29 -8.04
N ASP A 60 -4.32 2.63 -7.47
CA ASP A 60 -3.04 2.45 -8.14
C ASP A 60 -2.72 0.96 -8.29
N THR A 61 -2.99 0.14 -7.26
CA THR A 61 -2.83 -1.32 -7.33
C THR A 61 -3.73 -1.94 -8.41
N LEU A 62 -5.00 -1.53 -8.46
CA LEU A 62 -5.93 -2.00 -9.49
C LEU A 62 -5.47 -1.57 -10.89
N ALA A 63 -5.04 -0.32 -11.07
CA ALA A 63 -4.51 0.13 -12.37
C ALA A 63 -3.31 -0.71 -12.81
N THR A 64 -2.39 -1.02 -11.90
CA THR A 64 -1.24 -1.88 -12.17
C THR A 64 -1.67 -3.30 -12.53
N TRP A 65 -2.65 -3.90 -11.83
CA TRP A 65 -3.19 -5.21 -12.21
C TRP A 65 -3.76 -5.23 -13.62
N PHE A 66 -4.36 -4.14 -14.08
CA PHE A 66 -4.84 -4.02 -15.47
C PHE A 66 -3.73 -3.77 -16.49
N GLY A 67 -2.46 -3.64 -16.07
CA GLY A 67 -1.31 -3.42 -16.95
C GLY A 67 -0.90 -1.95 -17.12
N ALA A 68 -1.53 -1.02 -16.41
CA ALA A 68 -1.07 0.37 -16.40
C ALA A 68 0.29 0.49 -15.68
N GLY A 69 1.10 1.45 -16.10
CA GLY A 69 2.37 1.74 -15.45
C GLY A 69 2.20 2.27 -14.02
N ASN A 70 3.27 2.16 -13.24
CA ASN A 70 3.34 2.74 -11.92
C ASN A 70 3.66 4.24 -12.02
N ALA A 71 2.61 5.08 -11.99
CA ALA A 71 2.61 6.54 -12.18
C ALA A 71 3.07 7.04 -13.56
N TRP A 72 4.16 6.47 -14.06
CA TRP A 72 4.73 6.68 -15.37
C TRP A 72 5.04 5.33 -16.01
N ILE A 73 5.05 5.29 -17.33
CA ILE A 73 5.49 4.14 -18.11
C ILE A 73 6.43 4.60 -19.20
N GLU A 74 7.40 3.75 -19.57
CA GLU A 74 8.19 3.94 -20.77
C GLU A 74 7.52 3.26 -21.96
N LYS A 75 7.29 4.03 -23.02
CA LYS A 75 6.75 3.56 -24.29
C LYS A 75 7.53 4.17 -25.44
N ASP A 76 8.07 3.30 -26.30
CA ASP A 76 8.87 3.71 -27.46
C ASP A 76 10.03 4.67 -27.12
N GLY A 77 10.65 4.50 -25.95
CA GLY A 77 11.77 5.32 -25.46
C GLY A 77 11.37 6.70 -24.92
N ALA A 78 10.09 6.92 -24.65
CA ALA A 78 9.56 8.12 -24.01
C ALA A 78 8.71 7.75 -22.78
N LEU A 79 8.75 8.60 -21.77
CA LEU A 79 7.94 8.45 -20.56
C LEU A 79 6.59 9.16 -20.73
N GLU A 80 5.50 8.48 -20.36
CA GLU A 80 4.17 9.07 -20.27
C GLU A 80 3.51 8.76 -18.91
N PRO A 81 2.65 9.65 -18.37
CA PRO A 81 1.92 9.37 -17.15
C PRO A 81 0.93 8.21 -17.36
N SER A 82 0.90 7.25 -16.44
CA SER A 82 0.13 6.01 -16.61
C SER A 82 -1.38 6.24 -16.68
N PHE A 83 -1.90 7.32 -16.08
CA PHE A 83 -3.32 7.69 -16.19
C PHE A 83 -3.76 8.04 -17.62
N MET A 84 -2.83 8.24 -18.56
CA MET A 84 -3.13 8.43 -19.98
C MET A 84 -3.28 7.11 -20.75
N GLN A 85 -2.93 5.98 -20.16
CA GLN A 85 -2.98 4.68 -20.80
C GLN A 85 -4.41 4.11 -20.87
N PRO A 86 -4.75 3.35 -21.94
CA PRO A 86 -6.01 2.61 -22.01
C PRO A 86 -6.25 1.68 -20.81
N GLU A 87 -5.21 0.98 -20.36
CA GLU A 87 -5.24 0.03 -19.25
C GLU A 87 -5.68 0.72 -17.93
N TYR A 88 -5.28 1.98 -17.74
CA TYR A 88 -5.75 2.77 -16.60
C TYR A 88 -7.24 3.07 -16.69
N LEU A 89 -7.74 3.44 -17.87
CA LEU A 89 -9.17 3.68 -18.09
C LEU A 89 -10.00 2.40 -17.88
N GLU A 90 -9.49 1.24 -18.30
CA GLU A 90 -10.12 -0.06 -18.06
C GLU A 90 -10.24 -0.36 -16.56
N SER A 91 -9.18 -0.11 -15.78
CA SER A 91 -9.24 -0.27 -14.31
C SER A 91 -10.29 0.65 -13.67
N MET A 92 -10.46 1.86 -14.20
CA MET A 92 -11.50 2.79 -13.73
C MET A 92 -12.90 2.35 -14.15
N GLN A 93 -13.06 1.77 -15.34
CA GLN A 93 -14.34 1.18 -15.79
C GLN A 93 -14.73 0.01 -14.90
N PHE A 94 -13.78 -0.85 -14.54
CA PHE A 94 -13.98 -1.90 -13.55
C PHE A 94 -14.45 -1.33 -12.21
N MET A 95 -13.74 -0.34 -11.67
CA MET A 95 -14.12 0.30 -10.39
C MET A 95 -15.48 0.99 -10.45
N ARG A 96 -15.79 1.66 -11.57
CA ARG A 96 -17.10 2.24 -11.80
C ARG A 96 -18.20 1.19 -11.79
N SER A 97 -18.02 0.06 -12.48
CA SER A 97 -18.97 -1.05 -12.47
C SER A 97 -19.19 -1.60 -11.05
N MET A 98 -18.11 -1.76 -10.27
CA MET A 98 -18.19 -2.20 -8.88
C MET A 98 -18.98 -1.22 -8.01
N VAL A 99 -18.79 0.09 -8.19
CA VAL A 99 -19.56 1.14 -7.49
C VAL A 99 -21.03 1.16 -7.93
N GLU A 100 -21.31 1.09 -9.24
CA GLU A 100 -22.68 1.09 -9.79
C GLU A 100 -23.51 -0.10 -9.29
N ASN A 101 -22.89 -1.27 -9.11
CA ASN A 101 -23.54 -2.47 -8.58
C ASN A 101 -23.56 -2.53 -7.03
N GLY A 102 -22.93 -1.56 -6.35
CA GLY A 102 -22.90 -1.51 -4.87
C GLY A 102 -21.93 -2.50 -4.23
N TYR A 103 -21.00 -3.07 -5.00
CA TYR A 103 -19.95 -3.98 -4.51
C TYR A 103 -18.84 -3.24 -3.75
N VAL A 104 -18.87 -1.91 -3.77
CA VAL A 104 -18.01 -1.00 -2.99
C VAL A 104 -18.85 -0.26 -1.95
N ASN A 105 -18.24 0.10 -0.82
CA ASN A 105 -18.88 0.96 0.18
C ASN A 105 -19.46 2.26 -0.41
N LYS A 106 -20.70 2.59 -0.07
CA LYS A 106 -21.42 3.77 -0.59
C LYS A 106 -20.73 5.10 -0.28
N ASP A 107 -19.99 5.15 0.82
CA ASP A 107 -19.29 6.33 1.31
C ASP A 107 -17.83 6.39 0.84
N PHE A 108 -17.44 5.62 -0.20
CA PHE A 108 -16.06 5.56 -0.70
C PHE A 108 -15.43 6.92 -0.98
N ALA A 109 -16.21 7.90 -1.43
CA ALA A 109 -15.72 9.25 -1.70
C ALA A 109 -15.51 10.11 -0.42
N THR A 110 -15.86 9.60 0.76
CA THR A 110 -15.81 10.32 2.05
C THR A 110 -15.21 9.50 3.20
N LEU A 111 -15.05 8.19 3.04
CA LEU A 111 -14.42 7.31 4.03
C LEU A 111 -12.94 7.68 4.14
N THR A 112 -12.56 8.24 5.29
CA THR A 112 -11.18 8.67 5.52
C THR A 112 -10.26 7.48 5.77
N ALA A 113 -8.99 7.60 5.37
CA ALA A 113 -8.02 6.50 5.44
C ALA A 113 -7.79 5.98 6.88
N ASP A 114 -7.94 6.82 7.91
CA ASP A 114 -7.85 6.42 9.32
C ASP A 114 -8.98 5.49 9.77
N LYS A 115 -10.12 5.50 9.06
CA LYS A 115 -11.28 4.64 9.31
C LYS A 115 -11.40 3.46 8.37
N TRP A 116 -10.45 3.29 7.46
CA TRP A 116 -10.53 2.29 6.39
C TRP A 116 -10.68 0.85 6.92
N ASP A 117 -10.11 0.55 8.08
CA ASP A 117 -10.20 -0.77 8.69
C ASP A 117 -11.58 -1.03 9.32
N GLU A 118 -12.32 0.01 9.73
CA GLU A 118 -13.53 -0.12 10.54
C GLU A 118 -14.60 -1.02 9.89
N PRO A 119 -14.93 -0.91 8.59
CA PRO A 119 -15.93 -1.78 7.99
C PRO A 119 -15.51 -3.24 7.93
N PHE A 120 -14.21 -3.52 7.77
CA PHE A 120 -13.71 -4.89 7.80
C PHE A 120 -13.84 -5.48 9.21
N LEU A 121 -13.42 -4.71 10.23
CA LEU A 121 -13.47 -5.13 11.64
C LEU A 121 -14.90 -5.31 12.15
N ASN A 122 -15.84 -4.48 11.68
CA ASN A 122 -17.25 -4.52 12.07
C ASN A 122 -18.11 -5.45 11.20
N GLY A 123 -17.49 -6.22 10.31
CA GLY A 123 -18.18 -7.20 9.47
C GLY A 123 -19.12 -6.62 8.42
N LYS A 124 -18.81 -5.44 7.88
CA LYS A 124 -19.57 -4.80 6.79
C LYS A 124 -18.88 -4.92 5.44
N GLY A 125 -17.56 -5.00 5.40
CA GLY A 125 -16.81 -5.17 4.15
C GLY A 125 -15.90 -6.40 4.18
N GLY A 126 -15.78 -7.08 3.04
CA GLY A 126 -15.07 -8.36 2.95
C GLY A 126 -13.65 -8.31 2.42
N ILE A 127 -13.28 -7.25 1.68
CA ILE A 127 -12.01 -7.16 0.94
C ILE A 127 -11.36 -5.79 1.14
N ILE A 128 -10.05 -5.80 1.40
CA ILE A 128 -9.18 -4.62 1.38
C ILE A 128 -8.01 -4.93 0.45
N VAL A 129 -7.75 -4.06 -0.53
CA VAL A 129 -6.56 -4.12 -1.38
C VAL A 129 -5.47 -3.25 -0.75
N ASP A 130 -4.44 -3.88 -0.20
CA ASP A 130 -3.31 -3.21 0.45
C ASP A 130 -2.13 -4.18 0.63
N THR A 131 -1.00 -3.65 1.09
CA THR A 131 0.22 -4.32 1.53
C THR A 131 0.00 -5.52 2.44
N TYR A 132 0.85 -6.54 2.28
CA TYR A 132 0.85 -7.73 3.12
C TYR A 132 0.99 -7.43 4.63
N SER A 133 1.77 -6.42 5.00
CA SER A 133 1.96 -6.03 6.40
C SER A 133 0.66 -5.56 7.06
N ARG A 134 -0.27 -4.99 6.28
CA ARG A 134 -1.59 -4.60 6.80
C ARG A 134 -2.50 -5.79 7.06
N ALA A 135 -2.33 -6.93 6.38
CA ALA A 135 -3.06 -8.15 6.72
C ALA A 135 -2.70 -8.64 8.14
N ASP A 136 -1.43 -8.56 8.52
CA ASP A 136 -0.96 -8.88 9.88
C ASP A 136 -1.50 -7.87 10.90
N SER A 137 -1.46 -6.57 10.57
CA SER A 137 -2.01 -5.50 11.41
C SER A 137 -3.50 -5.69 11.71
N ILE A 138 -4.30 -5.98 10.69
CA ILE A 138 -5.75 -6.19 10.83
C ILE A 138 -6.04 -7.49 11.60
N SER A 139 -5.30 -8.57 11.32
CA SER A 139 -5.40 -9.82 12.10
C SER A 139 -5.13 -9.58 13.59
N ASN A 140 -4.12 -8.76 13.91
CA ASN A 140 -3.79 -8.39 15.29
C ASN A 140 -4.91 -7.55 15.94
N LYS A 141 -5.50 -6.59 15.23
CA LYS A 141 -6.64 -5.80 15.74
C LYS A 141 -7.85 -6.68 16.04
N MET A 142 -8.17 -7.64 15.16
CA MET A 142 -9.26 -8.60 15.39
C MET A 142 -9.02 -9.43 16.66
N ARG A 143 -7.82 -9.99 16.83
CA ARG A 143 -7.46 -10.74 18.05
C ARG A 143 -7.49 -9.90 19.32
N GLN A 144 -7.10 -8.62 19.24
CA GLN A 144 -7.19 -7.71 20.39
C GLN A 144 -8.63 -7.41 20.79
N ALA A 145 -9.52 -7.26 19.81
CA ALA A 145 -10.95 -7.03 20.05
C ALA A 145 -11.65 -8.30 20.57
N ASN A 146 -11.27 -9.46 20.04
CA ASN A 146 -11.77 -10.77 20.46
C ASN A 146 -10.61 -11.80 20.45
N PRO A 147 -10.04 -12.15 21.61
CA PRO A 147 -8.95 -13.13 21.70
C PRO A 147 -9.31 -14.53 21.21
N ASP A 148 -10.60 -14.86 21.21
CA ASP A 148 -11.14 -16.14 20.71
C ASP A 148 -11.51 -16.07 19.21
N SER A 149 -11.22 -14.96 18.53
CA SER A 149 -11.45 -14.84 17.09
C SER A 149 -10.64 -15.90 16.34
N GLU A 150 -11.32 -16.67 15.51
CA GLU A 150 -10.67 -17.52 14.52
C GLU A 150 -9.82 -16.67 13.55
N ASP A 151 -8.85 -17.27 12.85
CA ASP A 151 -8.07 -16.57 11.81
C ASP A 151 -8.97 -16.29 10.61
N ILE A 152 -9.67 -15.16 10.67
CA ILE A 152 -10.65 -14.73 9.67
C ILE A 152 -10.04 -13.86 8.55
N VAL A 153 -8.72 -13.69 8.51
CA VAL A 153 -8.04 -12.81 7.53
C VAL A 153 -7.08 -13.62 6.68
N VAL A 154 -7.33 -13.66 5.38
CA VAL A 154 -6.47 -14.33 4.39
C VAL A 154 -6.03 -13.35 3.30
N PHE A 155 -5.00 -13.70 2.52
CA PHE A 155 -4.51 -12.90 1.39
C PHE A 155 -3.96 -13.78 0.26
N THR A 156 -4.07 -13.26 -0.96
CA THR A 156 -3.77 -13.98 -2.23
C THR A 156 -2.50 -13.48 -2.90
N GLY A 157 -2.27 -12.17 -2.82
CA GLY A 157 -1.17 -11.46 -3.46
C GLY A 157 -1.70 -10.49 -4.51
N ASN A 158 -0.89 -10.18 -5.52
CA ASN A 158 -1.38 -9.48 -6.70
C ASN A 158 -2.22 -10.43 -7.57
N LEU A 159 -3.09 -9.88 -8.40
CA LEU A 159 -4.02 -10.67 -9.23
C LEU A 159 -3.63 -10.58 -10.70
N GLU A 160 -3.88 -11.65 -11.43
CA GLU A 160 -3.68 -11.68 -12.89
C GLU A 160 -4.76 -10.86 -13.61
N ASN A 161 -4.36 -10.25 -14.72
CA ASN A 161 -5.28 -9.59 -15.65
C ASN A 161 -6.00 -10.63 -16.55
N ALA A 162 -6.88 -10.14 -17.45
CA ALA A 162 -7.62 -10.99 -18.38
C ALA A 162 -6.73 -11.76 -19.38
N GLU A 163 -5.46 -11.39 -19.50
CA GLU A 163 -4.46 -11.98 -20.39
C GLU A 163 -3.58 -13.02 -19.65
N GLY A 164 -3.79 -13.18 -18.34
CA GLY A 164 -2.99 -14.07 -17.48
C GLY A 164 -1.64 -13.46 -17.08
N GLU A 165 -1.49 -12.13 -17.19
CA GLU A 165 -0.29 -11.42 -16.77
C GLU A 165 -0.44 -10.94 -15.33
N LEU A 166 0.56 -11.24 -14.51
CA LEU A 166 0.70 -10.70 -13.18
C LEU A 166 1.50 -9.40 -13.26
N ASN A 167 0.97 -8.32 -12.70
CA ASN A 167 1.64 -7.03 -12.62
C ASN A 167 1.54 -6.53 -11.18
N ALA A 168 2.64 -6.56 -10.43
CA ALA A 168 2.63 -6.19 -9.02
C ALA A 168 3.01 -4.73 -8.83
N LEU A 169 2.26 -3.99 -8.00
CA LEU A 169 2.64 -2.63 -7.58
C LEU A 169 3.65 -2.73 -6.41
N PRO A 170 4.94 -2.38 -6.60
CA PRO A 170 5.90 -2.32 -5.52
C PRO A 170 5.75 -1.02 -4.72
N THR A 171 6.26 -1.01 -3.49
CA THR A 171 6.51 0.26 -2.78
C THR A 171 7.70 0.99 -3.40
N ASP A 172 7.77 2.32 -3.23
CA ASP A 172 8.79 3.19 -3.85
C ASP A 172 10.24 2.92 -3.40
N GLY A 173 10.45 2.05 -2.39
CA GLY A 173 11.78 1.72 -1.86
C GLY A 173 12.39 2.79 -0.93
N TYR A 174 11.73 3.93 -0.75
CA TYR A 174 12.11 4.96 0.22
C TYR A 174 10.88 5.59 0.88
N SER A 175 11.05 6.21 2.05
CA SER A 175 9.99 6.92 2.75
C SER A 175 10.52 8.25 3.28
N GLY A 176 10.26 9.33 2.54
CA GLY A 176 10.71 10.67 2.89
C GLY A 176 12.23 10.86 2.75
N PHE A 177 12.74 11.90 3.39
CA PHE A 177 14.17 12.22 3.42
C PHE A 177 14.52 12.95 4.71
N LEU A 178 15.80 12.87 5.10
CA LEU A 178 16.36 13.70 6.18
C LEU A 178 17.01 14.95 5.58
N ALA A 179 16.76 16.11 6.20
CA ALA A 179 17.39 17.37 5.83
C ALA A 179 18.19 17.92 7.02
N ILE A 180 19.43 18.34 6.75
CA ILE A 180 20.30 18.94 7.76
C ILE A 180 20.20 20.48 7.64
N PRO A 181 19.54 21.16 8.60
CA PRO A 181 19.24 22.57 8.45
C PRO A 181 20.47 23.43 8.74
N LYS A 182 20.82 24.30 7.79
CA LYS A 182 21.86 25.33 7.97
C LYS A 182 21.58 26.31 9.12
N THR A 183 20.38 26.32 9.68
CA THR A 183 20.03 27.14 10.86
C THR A 183 20.62 26.58 12.15
N SER A 184 20.80 25.27 12.26
CA SER A 184 21.28 24.59 13.47
C SER A 184 22.66 23.97 13.30
N VAL A 185 23.04 23.59 12.08
CA VAL A 185 24.37 23.10 11.72
C VAL A 185 25.08 24.18 10.91
N LYS A 186 26.10 24.82 11.49
CA LYS A 186 26.77 26.02 10.96
C LYS A 186 28.16 25.74 10.41
N THR A 187 28.82 24.71 10.93
CA THR A 187 30.21 24.39 10.63
C THR A 187 30.31 23.02 9.98
N GLU A 188 31.41 22.79 9.26
CA GLU A 188 31.70 21.46 8.71
C GLU A 188 31.89 20.41 9.79
N ASP A 189 32.40 20.79 10.97
CA ASP A 189 32.61 19.86 12.07
C ASP A 189 31.28 19.39 12.67
N GLU A 190 30.32 20.30 12.87
CA GLU A 190 28.95 19.93 13.28
C GLU A 190 28.27 19.07 12.21
N LEU A 191 28.49 19.36 10.92
CA LEU A 191 27.94 18.53 9.83
C LEU A 191 28.53 17.12 9.87
N LYS A 192 29.85 16.99 10.06
CA LYS A 192 30.52 15.68 10.18
C LYS A 192 30.02 14.91 11.40
N GLU A 193 29.74 15.58 12.52
CA GLU A 193 29.16 14.94 13.71
C GLU A 193 27.77 14.36 13.40
N VAL A 194 26.89 15.13 12.76
CA VAL A 194 25.56 14.65 12.35
C VAL A 194 25.67 13.49 11.36
N LEU A 195 26.52 13.61 10.34
CA LEU A 195 26.71 12.54 9.35
C LEU A 195 27.30 11.28 9.98
N SER A 196 28.25 11.42 10.91
CA SER A 196 28.83 10.26 11.62
C SER A 196 27.77 9.56 12.47
N PHE A 197 26.87 10.32 13.11
CA PHE A 197 25.76 9.73 13.84
C PHE A 197 24.80 8.98 12.91
N LEU A 198 24.40 9.58 11.78
CA LEU A 198 23.54 8.91 10.80
C LEU A 198 24.19 7.65 10.21
N ASP A 199 25.51 7.68 9.97
CA ASP A 199 26.29 6.52 9.53
C ASP A 199 26.24 5.40 10.56
N GLN A 200 26.52 5.71 11.84
CA GLN A 200 26.44 4.75 12.96
C GLN A 200 25.06 4.12 13.14
N LEU A 201 23.97 4.80 12.76
CA LEU A 201 22.62 4.21 12.80
C LEU A 201 22.44 3.05 11.81
N ASN A 202 23.40 2.81 10.89
CA ASN A 202 23.42 1.67 9.99
C ASN A 202 24.24 0.48 10.53
N ASP A 203 24.93 0.65 11.66
CA ASP A 203 25.62 -0.46 12.31
C ASP A 203 24.60 -1.49 12.83
N GLU A 204 24.97 -2.78 12.81
CA GLU A 204 24.11 -3.88 13.26
C GLU A 204 23.55 -3.66 14.68
N GLU A 205 24.40 -3.22 15.61
CA GLU A 205 24.00 -2.93 16.99
C GLU A 205 22.93 -1.83 17.07
N ALA A 206 23.07 -0.76 16.29
CA ALA A 206 22.10 0.32 16.26
C ALA A 206 20.78 -0.12 15.61
N GLN A 207 20.85 -0.87 14.51
CA GLN A 207 19.67 -1.43 13.83
C GLN A 207 18.87 -2.37 14.73
N ILE A 208 19.54 -3.26 15.46
CA ILE A 208 18.91 -4.14 16.47
C ILE A 208 18.30 -3.31 17.59
N LEU A 209 19.02 -2.33 18.14
CA LEU A 209 18.54 -1.50 19.24
C LEU A 209 17.29 -0.69 18.86
N LEU A 210 17.31 -0.07 17.67
CA LEU A 210 16.22 0.78 17.19
C LEU A 210 14.97 -0.02 16.79
N THR A 211 15.13 -1.29 16.40
CA THR A 211 14.03 -2.12 15.89
C THR A 211 13.53 -3.14 16.92
N ASN A 212 14.44 -3.92 17.51
CA ASN A 212 14.11 -4.97 18.46
C ASN A 212 14.20 -4.51 19.92
N GLY A 213 15.05 -3.53 20.21
CA GLY A 213 15.36 -3.09 21.57
C GLY A 213 16.56 -3.81 22.17
N LEU A 214 16.56 -4.00 23.49
CA LEU A 214 17.65 -4.66 24.21
C LEU A 214 17.37 -6.16 24.36
N GLU A 215 18.33 -7.00 23.95
CA GLU A 215 18.25 -8.45 24.20
C GLU A 215 18.24 -8.75 25.71
N GLY A 216 17.42 -9.71 26.14
CA GLY A 216 17.18 -10.06 27.54
C GLY A 216 16.24 -9.09 28.28
N VAL A 217 15.86 -7.97 27.67
CA VAL A 217 14.88 -7.01 28.21
C VAL A 217 13.63 -6.98 27.34
N ASN A 218 13.79 -6.64 26.06
CA ASN A 218 12.68 -6.55 25.10
C ASN A 218 12.43 -7.88 24.38
N PHE A 219 13.49 -8.63 24.08
CA PHE A 219 13.41 -9.87 23.31
C PHE A 219 14.54 -10.84 23.66
N ASN A 220 14.37 -12.12 23.30
CA ASN A 220 15.45 -13.10 23.20
C ASN A 220 15.60 -13.55 21.75
N VAL A 221 16.81 -13.92 21.33
CA VAL A 221 17.03 -14.57 20.03
C VAL A 221 16.69 -16.06 20.14
N VAL A 222 15.70 -16.51 19.35
CA VAL A 222 15.30 -17.92 19.24
C VAL A 222 15.21 -18.27 17.77
N ASP A 223 15.97 -19.27 17.34
CA ASP A 223 16.04 -19.72 15.94
C ASP A 223 16.37 -18.58 14.94
N GLY A 224 17.24 -17.65 15.36
CA GLY A 224 17.62 -16.48 14.54
C GLY A 224 16.53 -15.41 14.41
N MET A 225 15.47 -15.49 15.22
CA MET A 225 14.35 -14.54 15.24
C MET A 225 14.16 -13.91 16.62
N SER A 226 13.52 -12.75 16.65
CA SER A 226 13.21 -12.01 17.88
C SER A 226 11.95 -12.59 18.53
N GLN A 227 12.10 -13.23 19.70
CA GLN A 227 10.98 -13.60 20.56
C GLN A 227 10.78 -12.53 21.62
N ALA A 228 9.66 -11.81 21.57
CA ALA A 228 9.34 -10.76 22.53
C ALA A 228 9.21 -11.33 23.96
N ILE A 229 9.77 -10.61 24.94
CA ILE A 229 9.57 -10.88 26.36
C ILE A 229 8.29 -10.15 26.80
N LYS A 230 7.24 -10.92 27.13
CA LYS A 230 5.93 -10.39 27.54
C LYS A 230 5.80 -10.32 29.06
N GLU A 231 4.93 -9.43 29.54
CA GLU A 231 4.52 -9.32 30.96
C GLU A 231 5.62 -8.88 31.94
N ASP A 232 6.69 -8.27 31.44
CA ASP A 232 7.71 -7.62 32.25
C ASP A 232 7.51 -6.10 32.24
N ALA A 233 7.43 -5.51 33.44
CA ALA A 233 7.16 -4.08 33.61
C ALA A 233 8.29 -3.19 33.06
N GLU A 234 9.53 -3.67 33.00
CA GLU A 234 10.62 -2.97 32.34
C GLU A 234 10.51 -3.11 30.82
N ALA A 235 10.25 -4.31 30.29
CA ALA A 235 10.03 -4.54 28.86
C ALA A 235 8.93 -3.64 28.28
N GLU A 236 7.78 -3.53 28.96
CA GLU A 236 6.67 -2.64 28.56
C GLU A 236 7.07 -1.16 28.59
N LYS A 237 7.81 -0.74 29.62
CA LYS A 237 8.31 0.63 29.74
C LYS A 237 9.24 0.98 28.57
N TYR A 238 10.14 0.06 28.19
CA TYR A 238 11.11 0.31 27.13
C TYR A 238 10.54 0.12 25.72
N ALA A 239 9.47 -0.66 25.55
CA ALA A 239 8.84 -0.88 24.24
C ALA A 239 8.38 0.43 23.57
N ASN A 240 7.87 1.39 24.35
CA ASN A 240 7.46 2.70 23.83
C ASN A 240 8.66 3.58 23.42
N TYR A 241 9.79 3.46 24.11
CA TYR A 241 11.02 4.16 23.71
C TYR A 241 11.57 3.60 22.40
N VAL A 242 11.66 2.27 22.26
CA VAL A 242 12.12 1.62 21.01
C VAL A 242 11.27 2.08 19.83
N LYS A 243 9.95 2.05 19.94
CA LYS A 243 9.04 2.57 18.90
C LYS A 243 9.31 4.03 18.53
N SER A 244 9.57 4.88 19.52
CA SER A 244 9.83 6.31 19.28
C SER A 244 11.17 6.53 18.57
N TYR A 245 12.20 5.76 18.93
CA TYR A 245 13.52 5.86 18.31
C TYR A 245 13.61 5.16 16.95
N SER A 246 12.78 4.15 16.67
CA SER A 246 12.77 3.49 15.35
C SER A 246 12.62 4.47 14.17
N GLN A 247 12.00 5.63 14.41
CA GLN A 247 11.78 6.69 13.42
C GLN A 247 13.07 7.38 12.93
N ILE A 248 14.18 7.27 13.68
CA ILE A 248 15.49 7.78 13.24
C ILE A 248 16.35 6.70 12.56
N GLY A 249 15.87 5.45 12.49
CA GLY A 249 16.58 4.37 11.82
C GLY A 249 16.69 4.62 10.32
N MET A 250 17.92 4.57 9.81
CA MET A 250 18.21 4.84 8.39
C MET A 250 17.74 3.70 7.48
N ASN A 251 17.94 2.45 7.90
CA ASN A 251 17.50 1.24 7.18
C ASN A 251 17.94 1.20 5.69
N VAL A 252 19.10 1.76 5.35
CA VAL A 252 19.63 1.82 3.98
C VAL A 252 20.60 0.68 3.64
N THR A 253 20.71 -0.33 4.51
CA THR A 253 21.58 -1.49 4.31
C THR A 253 20.95 -2.48 3.33
N GLU A 254 21.77 -3.14 2.50
CA GLU A 254 21.29 -4.16 1.55
C GLU A 254 20.61 -5.34 2.27
N GLU A 255 21.12 -5.68 3.46
CA GLU A 255 20.56 -6.73 4.30
C GLU A 255 19.83 -6.13 5.50
N ILE A 256 18.79 -6.85 5.96
CA ILE A 256 18.13 -6.55 7.24
C ILE A 256 19.06 -7.05 8.35
N LEU A 257 19.61 -6.11 9.12
CA LEU A 257 20.54 -6.40 10.23
C LEU A 257 19.83 -6.68 11.55
N TYR A 258 18.54 -6.34 11.67
CA TYR A 258 17.74 -6.62 12.86
C TYR A 258 17.04 -7.98 12.78
N TYR A 259 16.62 -8.51 13.93
CA TYR A 259 15.92 -9.80 13.99
C TYR A 259 14.44 -9.64 13.61
N ARG A 260 13.97 -10.43 12.63
CA ARG A 260 12.53 -10.51 12.34
C ARG A 260 11.79 -11.11 13.54
N ALA A 261 10.58 -10.64 13.80
CA ALA A 261 9.76 -11.15 14.89
C ALA A 261 9.41 -12.63 14.67
N LYS A 262 9.61 -13.46 15.69
CA LYS A 262 9.27 -14.88 15.66
C LYS A 262 7.75 -15.05 15.75
N PRO A 263 7.11 -15.78 14.81
CA PRO A 263 5.71 -16.17 14.95
C PRO A 263 5.47 -17.02 16.22
N GLU A 264 4.35 -16.77 16.90
CA GLU A 264 4.04 -17.40 18.18
C GLU A 264 3.39 -18.79 18.03
N THR A 265 2.68 -19.01 16.93
CA THR A 265 1.95 -20.25 16.64
C THR A 265 2.33 -20.81 15.26
N ASP A 266 2.03 -22.08 15.04
CA ASP A 266 2.23 -22.73 13.73
C ASP A 266 1.41 -22.05 12.63
N GLU A 267 0.19 -21.61 12.94
CA GLU A 267 -0.66 -20.85 12.02
C GLU A 267 -0.04 -19.50 11.63
N MET A 268 0.47 -18.75 12.61
CA MET A 268 1.20 -17.51 12.33
C MET A 268 2.47 -17.77 11.53
N THR A 269 3.11 -18.91 11.73
CA THR A 269 4.30 -19.34 10.96
C THR A 269 3.92 -19.58 9.49
N GLN A 270 2.87 -20.35 9.23
CA GLN A 270 2.38 -20.60 7.87
C GLN A 270 1.96 -19.30 7.16
N LYS A 271 1.29 -18.39 7.87
CA LYS A 271 0.90 -17.08 7.34
C LYS A 271 2.12 -16.22 7.00
N PHE A 272 3.14 -16.22 7.86
CA PHE A 272 4.40 -15.53 7.63
C PHE A 272 5.16 -16.10 6.42
N GLU A 273 5.28 -17.42 6.32
CA GLU A 273 5.92 -18.09 5.18
C GLU A 273 5.17 -17.84 3.87
N ARG A 274 3.83 -17.90 3.90
CA ARG A 274 2.98 -17.53 2.75
C ARG A 274 3.25 -16.11 2.31
N ARG A 275 3.30 -15.15 3.24
CA ARG A 275 3.63 -13.75 2.93
C ARG A 275 4.98 -13.64 2.25
N LEU A 276 6.02 -14.29 2.77
CA LEU A 276 7.35 -14.24 2.16
C LEU A 276 7.36 -14.85 0.74
N SER A 277 6.66 -15.96 0.55
CA SER A 277 6.54 -16.61 -0.76
C SER A 277 5.83 -15.71 -1.77
N LEU A 278 4.73 -15.07 -1.38
CA LEU A 278 3.97 -14.18 -2.26
C LEU A 278 4.75 -12.89 -2.58
N MET A 279 5.44 -12.32 -1.59
CA MET A 279 6.33 -11.17 -1.82
C MET A 279 7.46 -11.50 -2.81
N ALA A 280 8.01 -12.72 -2.75
CA ALA A 280 9.04 -13.17 -3.69
C ALA A 280 8.47 -13.35 -5.11
N ALA A 281 7.28 -13.92 -5.24
CA ALA A 281 6.61 -14.07 -6.54
C ALA A 281 6.23 -12.71 -7.16
N ASP A 282 5.63 -11.82 -6.37
CA ASP A 282 5.27 -10.47 -6.82
C ASP A 282 6.49 -9.69 -7.33
N LEU A 283 7.64 -9.85 -6.67
CA LEU A 283 8.88 -9.17 -7.05
C LEU A 283 9.32 -9.49 -8.48
N GLU A 284 9.04 -10.71 -8.98
CA GLU A 284 9.34 -11.11 -10.36
C GLU A 284 8.50 -10.33 -11.40
N SER A 285 7.38 -9.77 -10.96
CA SER A 285 6.40 -9.03 -11.78
C SER A 285 6.24 -7.56 -11.37
N ALA A 286 7.19 -7.03 -10.59
CA ALA A 286 7.08 -5.68 -10.04
C ALA A 286 7.18 -4.60 -11.14
N VAL A 287 6.17 -3.74 -11.21
CA VAL A 287 6.11 -2.60 -12.13
C VAL A 287 6.68 -1.37 -11.42
N TYR A 288 7.98 -1.10 -11.65
CA TYR A 288 8.65 0.06 -11.07
C TYR A 288 8.34 1.35 -11.83
N ASN A 289 8.24 2.46 -11.10
CA ASN A 289 8.09 3.79 -11.69
C ASN A 289 9.44 4.26 -12.29
N PRO A 290 9.56 4.35 -13.63
CA PRO A 290 10.80 4.75 -14.29
C PRO A 290 11.15 6.24 -14.07
N ALA A 291 10.18 7.05 -13.67
CA ALA A 291 10.36 8.48 -13.41
C ALA A 291 10.61 8.82 -11.93
N SER A 292 10.66 7.83 -11.04
CA SER A 292 10.75 8.02 -9.58
C SER A 292 11.92 8.87 -9.12
N SER A 293 13.04 8.85 -9.84
CA SER A 293 14.25 9.63 -9.51
C SER A 293 14.26 11.05 -10.08
N TYR A 294 13.31 11.39 -10.95
CA TYR A 294 13.28 12.67 -11.64
C TYR A 294 12.53 13.72 -10.84
N ILE A 295 13.15 14.90 -10.73
CA ILE A 295 12.57 16.07 -10.07
C ILE A 295 12.54 17.19 -11.10
N THR A 296 11.34 17.64 -11.43
CA THR A 296 11.10 18.68 -12.45
C THR A 296 10.65 19.97 -11.78
N ASP A 297 11.00 21.12 -12.36
CA ASP A 297 10.60 22.43 -11.84
C ASP A 297 9.08 22.59 -11.88
N THR A 298 8.45 22.05 -12.93
CA THR A 298 7.00 22.03 -13.06
C THR A 298 6.33 21.23 -11.95
N TYR A 299 6.81 20.04 -11.60
CA TYR A 299 6.20 19.27 -10.50
C TYR A 299 6.38 19.95 -9.14
N VAL A 300 7.57 20.53 -8.88
CA VAL A 300 7.83 21.27 -7.64
C VAL A 300 6.88 22.46 -7.47
N THR A 301 6.54 23.15 -8.56
CA THR A 301 5.74 24.39 -8.51
C THR A 301 4.24 24.16 -8.69
N LYS A 302 3.83 23.13 -9.44
CA LYS A 302 2.44 22.88 -9.84
C LYS A 302 1.92 21.47 -9.52
N GLY A 303 2.77 20.56 -9.02
CA GLY A 303 2.43 19.14 -8.80
C GLY A 303 1.13 18.94 -8.03
N ALA A 304 0.96 19.63 -6.89
CA ALA A 304 -0.27 19.52 -6.10
C ALA A 304 -1.55 19.92 -6.86
N GLN A 305 -1.48 20.92 -7.76
CA GLN A 305 -2.62 21.31 -8.59
C GLN A 305 -2.86 20.26 -9.69
N LEU A 306 -1.80 19.77 -10.31
CA LEU A 306 -1.85 18.76 -11.36
C LEU A 306 -2.44 17.44 -10.83
N ASP A 307 -1.95 16.96 -9.69
CA ASP A 307 -2.48 15.77 -9.01
C ASP A 307 -3.97 15.89 -8.72
N GLN A 308 -4.41 17.04 -8.21
CA GLN A 308 -5.82 17.28 -7.87
C GLN A 308 -6.74 17.19 -9.09
N ILE A 309 -6.30 17.65 -10.26
CA ILE A 309 -7.11 17.57 -11.50
C ILE A 309 -7.44 16.12 -11.82
N ILE A 310 -6.43 15.23 -11.76
CA ILE A 310 -6.59 13.82 -12.10
C ILE A 310 -7.32 13.06 -10.99
N SER A 311 -7.00 13.31 -9.72
CA SER A 311 -7.66 12.63 -8.61
C SER A 311 -9.16 12.98 -8.51
N ASP A 312 -9.53 14.24 -8.72
CA ASP A 312 -10.94 14.67 -8.79
C ASP A 312 -11.66 14.00 -9.97
N ALA A 313 -11.02 13.95 -11.13
CA ALA A 313 -11.58 13.31 -12.31
C ALA A 313 -11.79 11.80 -12.09
N ARG A 314 -10.82 11.10 -11.47
CA ARG A 314 -10.94 9.68 -11.11
C ARG A 314 -12.15 9.43 -10.20
N VAL A 315 -12.30 10.22 -9.14
CA VAL A 315 -13.44 10.08 -8.21
C VAL A 315 -14.76 10.34 -8.92
N LYS A 316 -14.86 11.39 -9.75
CA LYS A 316 -16.06 11.70 -10.53
C LYS A 316 -16.39 10.58 -11.53
N TYR A 317 -15.39 10.01 -12.18
CA TYR A 317 -15.55 8.95 -13.17
C TYR A 317 -16.07 7.68 -12.51
N VAL A 318 -15.42 7.23 -11.44
CA VAL A 318 -15.83 6.05 -10.66
C VAL A 318 -17.23 6.25 -10.03
N ALA A 319 -17.58 7.48 -9.64
CA ALA A 319 -18.92 7.82 -9.18
C ALA A 319 -19.99 7.94 -10.30
N GLY A 320 -19.60 7.74 -11.57
CA GLY A 320 -20.50 7.86 -12.72
C GLY A 320 -20.92 9.29 -13.06
N GLN A 321 -20.24 10.31 -12.53
CA GLN A 321 -20.56 11.73 -12.77
C GLN A 321 -19.98 12.27 -14.07
N ILE A 322 -18.94 11.63 -14.59
CA ILE A 322 -18.36 11.88 -15.92
C ILE A 322 -18.24 10.55 -16.68
N ASP A 323 -18.21 10.63 -18.00
CA ASP A 323 -17.98 9.52 -18.91
C ASP A 323 -16.54 9.53 -19.44
N ASP A 324 -16.23 8.64 -20.37
CA ASP A 324 -14.91 8.50 -21.00
C ASP A 324 -14.46 9.81 -21.67
N GLN A 325 -15.41 10.58 -22.23
CA GLN A 325 -15.10 11.90 -22.79
C GLN A 325 -14.76 12.90 -21.69
N GLY A 326 -15.51 12.93 -20.59
CA GLY A 326 -15.18 13.78 -19.44
C GLY A 326 -13.84 13.44 -18.78
N TRP A 327 -13.44 12.16 -18.79
CA TRP A 327 -12.10 11.75 -18.39
C TRP A 327 -11.03 12.30 -19.35
N ALA A 328 -11.21 12.10 -20.65
CA ALA A 328 -10.31 12.62 -21.67
C ALA A 328 -10.18 14.16 -21.60
N ASP A 329 -11.28 14.87 -21.38
CA ASP A 329 -11.30 16.32 -21.19
C ASP A 329 -10.51 16.75 -19.93
N SER A 330 -10.52 15.93 -18.88
CA SER A 330 -9.75 16.19 -17.65
C SER A 330 -8.25 16.00 -17.88
N ILE A 331 -7.85 15.01 -18.69
CA ILE A 331 -6.46 14.83 -19.13
C ILE A 331 -6.00 16.03 -19.96
N GLU A 332 -6.83 16.51 -20.88
CA GLU A 332 -6.50 17.71 -21.68
C GLU A 332 -6.42 18.98 -20.82
N LEU A 333 -7.30 19.12 -19.82
CA LEU A 333 -7.19 20.19 -18.82
C LEU A 333 -5.85 20.09 -18.08
N TRP A 334 -5.48 18.90 -17.61
CA TRP A 334 -4.20 18.65 -16.92
C TRP A 334 -3.00 19.06 -17.78
N LYS A 335 -2.97 18.64 -19.05
CA LYS A 335 -1.90 19.01 -20.00
C LYS A 335 -1.80 20.54 -20.12
N ASN A 336 -2.93 21.21 -20.31
CA ASN A 336 -3.00 22.66 -20.46
C ASN A 336 -2.62 23.46 -19.20
N GLN A 337 -2.71 22.85 -18.01
CA GLN A 337 -2.31 23.51 -16.74
C GLN A 337 -0.81 23.38 -16.43
N GLY A 338 -0.04 22.69 -17.28
CA GLY A 338 1.39 22.46 -17.10
C GLY A 338 1.77 20.99 -17.12
N GLY A 339 0.82 20.08 -17.28
CA GLY A 339 1.10 18.66 -17.42
C GLY A 339 1.95 18.33 -18.66
N GLN A 340 1.80 19.08 -19.76
CA GLN A 340 2.66 18.89 -20.93
C GLN A 340 4.11 19.30 -20.63
N ASP A 341 4.31 20.44 -19.97
CA ASP A 341 5.64 20.89 -19.54
C ASP A 341 6.30 19.84 -18.62
N LEU A 342 5.51 19.24 -17.71
CA LEU A 342 5.96 18.15 -16.86
C LEU A 342 6.42 16.92 -17.67
N ILE A 343 5.66 16.50 -18.68
CA ILE A 343 6.05 15.38 -19.56
C ILE A 343 7.34 15.70 -20.29
N ASP A 344 7.47 16.91 -20.83
CA ASP A 344 8.63 17.32 -21.60
C ASP A 344 9.88 17.38 -20.71
N GLU A 345 9.80 18.01 -19.53
CA GLU A 345 10.88 18.08 -18.54
C GLU A 345 11.32 16.69 -18.06
N THR A 346 10.37 15.80 -17.76
CA THR A 346 10.65 14.41 -17.36
C THR A 346 11.38 13.65 -18.47
N ASN A 347 10.96 13.80 -19.72
CA ASN A 347 11.63 13.15 -20.86
C ASN A 347 12.99 13.76 -21.20
N GLU A 348 13.22 15.04 -20.91
CA GLU A 348 14.56 15.64 -21.00
C GLU A 348 15.51 15.02 -19.98
N LEU A 349 15.05 14.80 -18.74
CA LEU A 349 15.83 14.09 -17.72
C LEU A 349 16.10 12.63 -18.10
N HIS A 350 15.12 11.93 -18.69
CA HIS A 350 15.24 10.52 -19.06
C HIS A 350 16.26 10.25 -20.18
N LYS A 351 16.45 11.19 -21.10
CA LYS A 351 17.40 11.06 -22.21
C LYS A 351 18.86 11.29 -21.80
N ASN A 352 19.09 11.89 -20.62
CA ASN A 352 20.42 12.23 -20.09
C ASN A 352 20.92 11.15 -19.13
#